data_AF-A0A1Y3LGP4-F1
#
_entry.id   AF-A0A1Y3LGP4-F1
#
_cell.length_a   1.000
_cell.length_b   1.000
_cell.length_c   1.000
_cell.angle_alpha   90.00
_cell.angle_beta   90.00
_cell.angle_gamma   90.00
#
_symmetry.space_group_name_H-M   'P 1'
#
loop_
_entity.id
_entity.type
_entity.pdbx_description
1 polymer ?
#
loop_
_entity_poly.entity_id
_entity_poly.type
_entity_poly.pdbx_seq_one_letter_code
_entity_poly.pdbx_strand_id
1 'polypeptide(L)'
;MKDAFLEMFIEAMGEPAHQRPVPAESIAQYRGRLPDKLLEYWQEQGWGSYADGLFWLVNPHDYQHLLDMWLQGTEFEKLDTYHVIGRTAFGDLYAWGETYGRKLIVLCAYNRVYAMSSEKNVPCSNPDLELQSFLSMVEREDFDMEDADGEFLFERALQALGPLGEQELYGFEPALVMGGKAVLGNLRKLQLDVHLTILRQFGR
;
A
#
# COMPACT_ATOMS: atom_id res chain seq x y z
N MET A 1 -25.71 1.09 -2.56
CA MET A 1 -25.63 2.12 -1.49
C MET A 1 -24.26 1.89 -0.89
N LYS A 2 -23.36 2.88 -0.95
CA LYS A 2 -22.01 2.72 -0.39
C LYS A 2 -22.19 2.34 1.09
N ASP A 3 -21.43 1.37 1.59
CA ASP A 3 -21.51 1.06 3.01
C ASP A 3 -20.79 2.15 3.82
N ALA A 4 -21.17 2.30 5.09
CA ALA A 4 -20.70 3.40 5.93
C ALA A 4 -19.16 3.43 6.08
N PHE A 5 -18.49 2.28 6.00
CA PHE A 5 -17.03 2.21 6.09
C PHE A 5 -16.36 2.78 4.84
N LEU A 6 -16.90 2.46 3.65
CA LEU A 6 -16.42 3.06 2.40
C LEU A 6 -16.69 4.56 2.35
N GLU A 7 -17.84 5.03 2.87
CA GLU A 7 -18.15 6.46 2.96
C GLU A 7 -17.14 7.18 3.85
N MET A 8 -16.84 6.65 5.04
CA MET A 8 -15.81 7.22 5.93
C MET A 8 -14.43 7.28 5.28
N PHE A 9 -14.02 6.21 4.57
CA PHE A 9 -12.76 6.20 3.85
C PHE A 9 -12.71 7.28 2.76
N ILE A 10 -13.79 7.45 2.00
CA ILE A 10 -13.88 8.48 0.95
C ILE A 10 -13.96 9.89 1.56
N GLU A 11 -14.60 10.06 2.71
CA GLU A 11 -14.58 11.34 3.44
C GLU A 11 -13.17 11.74 3.87
N ALA A 12 -12.37 10.78 4.35
CA ALA A 12 -10.98 11.02 4.75
C ALA A 12 -10.02 11.20 3.56
N MET A 13 -10.14 10.37 2.54
CA MET A 13 -9.17 10.26 1.45
C MET A 13 -9.60 10.95 0.15
N GLY A 14 -10.87 11.35 0.03
CA GLY A 14 -11.46 11.87 -1.20
C GLY A 14 -11.93 10.77 -2.16
N GLU A 15 -12.64 11.19 -3.21
CA GLU A 15 -13.11 10.28 -4.27
C GLU A 15 -11.94 9.72 -5.10
N PRO A 16 -12.05 8.49 -5.63
CA PRO A 16 -10.95 7.87 -6.35
C PRO A 16 -10.68 8.58 -7.69
N ALA A 17 -9.40 8.80 -7.98
CA ALA A 17 -8.87 9.22 -9.27
C ALA A 17 -8.11 8.07 -9.96
N HIS A 18 -7.72 8.24 -11.23
CA HIS A 18 -6.99 7.23 -12.02
C HIS A 18 -7.63 5.82 -11.99
N GLN A 19 -8.96 5.77 -12.03
CA GLN A 19 -9.70 4.52 -11.89
C GLN A 19 -9.50 3.62 -13.12
N ARG A 20 -9.11 2.38 -12.86
CA ARG A 20 -9.12 1.27 -13.81
C ARG A 20 -10.24 0.29 -13.40
N PRO A 21 -11.22 0.03 -14.28
CA PRO A 21 -12.24 -0.98 -14.01
C PRO A 21 -11.59 -2.34 -13.73
N VAL A 22 -12.09 -3.03 -12.70
CA VAL A 22 -11.57 -4.36 -12.34
C VAL A 22 -12.25 -5.44 -13.18
N PRO A 23 -11.51 -6.25 -13.96
CA PRO A 23 -12.09 -7.35 -14.73
C PRO A 23 -12.76 -8.38 -13.82
N ALA A 24 -13.86 -8.97 -14.29
CA ALA A 24 -14.55 -10.04 -13.54
C ALA A 24 -13.64 -11.25 -13.26
N GLU A 25 -12.68 -11.52 -14.15
CA GLU A 25 -11.66 -12.56 -13.99
C GLU A 25 -10.77 -12.29 -12.78
N SER A 26 -10.34 -11.03 -12.58
CA SER A 26 -9.56 -10.62 -11.41
C SER A 26 -10.36 -10.76 -10.12
N ILE A 27 -11.63 -10.36 -10.11
CA ILE A 27 -12.51 -10.58 -8.95
C ILE A 27 -12.64 -12.08 -8.63
N ALA A 28 -12.86 -12.91 -9.64
CA ALA A 28 -12.97 -14.35 -9.46
C ALA A 28 -11.67 -14.99 -8.96
N GLN A 29 -10.50 -14.50 -9.40
CA GLN A 29 -9.19 -14.97 -8.97
C GLN A 29 -8.96 -14.79 -7.46
N TYR A 30 -9.46 -13.71 -6.87
CA TYR A 30 -9.22 -13.38 -5.47
C TYR A 30 -10.38 -13.72 -4.53
N ARG A 31 -11.51 -14.21 -5.04
CA ARG A 31 -12.63 -14.67 -4.21
C ARG A 31 -12.18 -15.81 -3.30
N GLY A 32 -12.46 -15.67 -1.99
CA GLY A 32 -12.04 -16.62 -0.97
C GLY A 32 -10.55 -16.54 -0.58
N ARG A 33 -9.80 -15.58 -1.14
CA ARG A 33 -8.39 -15.28 -0.80
C ARG A 33 -8.27 -13.89 -0.16
N LEU A 34 -9.04 -12.94 -0.66
CA LEU A 34 -9.19 -11.60 -0.11
C LEU A 34 -10.57 -11.44 0.53
N PRO A 35 -10.75 -10.47 1.45
CA PRO A 35 -12.07 -10.14 1.99
C PRO A 35 -13.04 -9.80 0.86
N ASP A 36 -14.26 -10.32 0.93
CA ASP A 36 -15.29 -10.07 -0.10
C ASP A 36 -15.61 -8.58 -0.18
N LYS A 37 -15.52 -7.85 0.94
CA LYS A 37 -15.68 -6.40 0.96
C LYS A 37 -14.67 -5.63 0.12
N LEU A 38 -13.42 -6.09 0.06
CA LEU A 38 -12.43 -5.48 -0.84
C LEU A 38 -12.85 -5.66 -2.29
N LEU A 39 -13.34 -6.84 -2.64
CA LEU A 39 -13.77 -7.17 -4.00
C LEU A 39 -15.02 -6.37 -4.40
N GLU A 40 -15.94 -6.15 -3.47
CA GLU A 40 -17.08 -5.24 -3.67
C GLU A 40 -16.60 -3.81 -3.96
N TYR A 41 -15.67 -3.29 -3.16
CA TYR A 41 -15.13 -1.94 -3.39
C TYR A 41 -14.40 -1.83 -4.74
N TRP A 42 -13.65 -2.85 -5.14
CA TRP A 42 -13.04 -2.92 -6.47
C TRP A 42 -14.07 -2.95 -7.61
N GLN A 43 -15.19 -3.64 -7.43
CA GLN A 43 -16.27 -3.65 -8.43
C GLN A 43 -16.94 -2.28 -8.55
N GLU A 44 -17.10 -1.55 -7.44
CA GLU A 44 -17.76 -0.26 -7.42
C GLU A 44 -16.85 0.90 -7.89
N GLN A 45 -15.59 0.92 -7.44
CA GLN A 45 -14.68 2.06 -7.60
C GLN A 45 -13.51 1.79 -8.57
N GLY A 46 -13.28 0.53 -8.93
CA GLY A 46 -12.09 0.14 -9.68
C GLY A 46 -10.84 0.04 -8.78
N TRP A 47 -9.70 -0.29 -9.40
CA TRP A 47 -8.39 0.04 -8.83
C TRP A 47 -8.10 1.50 -9.12
N GLY A 48 -7.53 2.24 -8.16
CA GLY A 48 -7.37 3.67 -8.32
C GLY A 48 -6.62 4.34 -7.19
N SER A 49 -6.31 5.61 -7.42
CA SER A 49 -5.62 6.48 -6.49
C SER A 49 -6.62 7.27 -5.64
N TYR A 50 -6.30 7.50 -4.38
CA TYR A 50 -7.01 8.35 -3.45
C TYR A 50 -6.06 9.43 -2.95
N ALA A 51 -6.60 10.50 -2.35
CA ALA A 51 -5.84 11.60 -1.79
C ALA A 51 -4.76 12.15 -2.76
N ASP A 52 -5.18 12.49 -3.98
CA ASP A 52 -4.33 13.07 -5.03
C ASP A 52 -3.14 12.19 -5.45
N GLY A 53 -3.20 10.88 -5.17
CA GLY A 53 -2.13 9.94 -5.46
C GLY A 53 -1.32 9.51 -4.23
N LEU A 54 -1.70 9.93 -3.02
CA LEU A 54 -1.05 9.52 -1.77
C LEU A 54 -1.22 8.04 -1.47
N PHE A 55 -2.40 7.48 -1.76
CA PHE A 55 -2.71 6.06 -1.54
C PHE A 55 -3.40 5.45 -2.75
N TRP A 56 -3.13 4.18 -3.03
CA TRP A 56 -3.67 3.48 -4.19
C TRP A 56 -4.19 2.12 -3.79
N LEU A 57 -5.41 1.78 -4.20
CA LEU A 57 -5.87 0.39 -4.25
C LEU A 57 -5.44 -0.22 -5.58
N VAL A 58 -4.83 -1.40 -5.52
CA VAL A 58 -4.10 -1.97 -6.66
C VAL A 58 -4.53 -3.39 -6.99
N ASN A 59 -4.18 -3.83 -8.19
CA ASN A 59 -4.23 -5.23 -8.58
C ASN A 59 -3.07 -5.99 -7.91
N PRO A 60 -3.32 -6.96 -7.02
CA PRO A 60 -2.24 -7.68 -6.33
C PRO A 60 -1.28 -8.40 -7.28
N HIS A 61 -1.77 -8.83 -8.44
CA HIS A 61 -0.98 -9.54 -9.44
C HIS A 61 0.19 -8.69 -9.95
N ASP A 62 -0.01 -7.38 -10.08
CA ASP A 62 0.99 -6.45 -10.62
C ASP A 62 2.16 -6.23 -9.64
N TYR A 63 1.99 -6.64 -8.37
CA TYR A 63 2.94 -6.45 -7.29
C TYR A 63 3.46 -7.77 -6.68
N GLN A 64 2.98 -8.93 -7.15
CA GLN A 64 3.31 -10.22 -6.53
C GLN A 64 4.82 -10.47 -6.51
N HIS A 65 5.52 -10.19 -7.61
CA HIS A 65 6.97 -10.40 -7.69
C HIS A 65 7.76 -9.47 -6.75
N LEU A 66 7.31 -8.22 -6.57
CA LEU A 66 7.89 -7.31 -5.59
C LEU A 66 7.66 -7.84 -4.18
N LEU A 67 6.43 -8.23 -3.86
CA LEU A 67 6.09 -8.73 -2.54
C LEU A 67 6.91 -9.99 -2.20
N ASP A 68 6.99 -10.95 -3.12
CA ASP A 68 7.80 -12.17 -2.95
C ASP A 68 9.27 -11.83 -2.66
N MET A 69 9.84 -10.88 -3.41
CA MET A 69 11.22 -10.40 -3.20
C MET A 69 11.42 -9.74 -1.82
N TRP A 70 10.44 -8.95 -1.38
CA TRP A 70 10.48 -8.27 -0.09
C TRP A 70 10.29 -9.21 1.09
N LEU A 71 9.48 -10.27 0.93
CA LEU A 71 9.23 -11.27 1.97
C LEU A 71 10.31 -12.37 2.01
N GLN A 72 11.09 -12.55 0.94
CA GLN A 72 12.14 -13.57 0.87
C GLN A 72 13.11 -13.48 2.06
N GLY A 73 13.28 -14.60 2.77
CA GLY A 73 14.16 -14.74 3.92
C GLY A 73 13.57 -14.21 5.24
N THR A 74 12.35 -13.67 5.23
CA THR A 74 11.64 -13.24 6.45
C THR A 74 10.82 -14.39 7.05
N GLU A 75 10.35 -14.23 8.30
CA GLU A 75 9.43 -15.19 8.90
C GLU A 75 8.09 -15.27 8.18
N PHE A 76 7.72 -14.22 7.42
CA PHE A 76 6.45 -14.11 6.72
C PHE A 76 6.41 -14.95 5.44
N GLU A 77 7.56 -15.21 4.78
CA GLU A 77 7.62 -15.95 3.50
C GLU A 77 6.86 -17.29 3.55
N LYS A 78 6.89 -17.97 4.70
CA LYS A 78 6.29 -19.30 4.90
C LYS A 78 5.06 -19.27 5.81
N LEU A 79 4.66 -18.08 6.26
CA LEU A 79 3.63 -17.94 7.27
C LEU A 79 2.25 -17.96 6.66
N ASP A 80 2.04 -17.25 5.55
CA ASP A 80 0.77 -17.14 4.84
C ASP A 80 1.03 -16.88 3.35
N THR A 81 -0.03 -16.88 2.56
CA THR A 81 0.01 -16.31 1.21
C THR A 81 -0.45 -14.86 1.28
N TYR A 82 0.38 -13.93 0.82
CA TYR A 82 0.12 -12.49 0.93
C TYR A 82 -0.11 -11.86 -0.44
N HIS A 83 -0.99 -10.85 -0.46
CA HIS A 83 -1.39 -10.12 -1.66
C HIS A 83 -1.35 -8.62 -1.38
N VAL A 84 -0.64 -7.83 -2.20
CA VAL A 84 -0.65 -6.36 -2.06
C VAL A 84 -2.03 -5.82 -2.46
N ILE A 85 -2.73 -5.21 -1.51
CA ILE A 85 -4.05 -4.62 -1.74
C ILE A 85 -3.97 -3.10 -1.91
N GLY A 86 -2.89 -2.48 -1.45
CA GLY A 86 -2.65 -1.06 -1.68
C GLY A 86 -1.20 -0.64 -1.51
N ARG A 87 -0.89 0.57 -1.96
CA ARG A 87 0.45 1.17 -1.85
C ARG A 87 0.37 2.69 -1.64
N THR A 88 1.41 3.28 -1.05
CA THR A 88 1.52 4.73 -0.86
C THR A 88 2.24 5.42 -2.02
N ALA A 89 2.24 6.76 -2.01
CA ALA A 89 3.05 7.59 -2.90
C ALA A 89 4.56 7.42 -2.67
N PHE A 90 4.97 6.90 -1.50
CA PHE A 90 6.38 6.68 -1.15
C PHE A 90 6.83 5.23 -1.32
N GLY A 91 5.93 4.36 -1.79
CA GLY A 91 6.25 2.97 -2.13
C GLY A 91 6.09 1.97 -1.00
N ASP A 92 5.45 2.34 0.10
CA ASP A 92 5.07 1.36 1.12
C ASP A 92 3.96 0.47 0.59
N LEU A 93 4.06 -0.85 0.85
CA LEU A 93 3.11 -1.85 0.34
C LEU A 93 2.26 -2.41 1.48
N TYR A 94 0.94 -2.37 1.33
CA TYR A 94 -0.03 -2.93 2.26
C TYR A 94 -0.50 -4.26 1.69
N ALA A 95 -0.15 -5.36 2.36
CA ALA A 95 -0.47 -6.70 1.94
C ALA A 95 -1.41 -7.42 2.91
N TRP A 96 -2.29 -8.24 2.35
CA TRP A 96 -3.27 -9.04 3.09
C TRP A 96 -2.91 -10.53 3.02
N GLY A 97 -2.88 -11.21 4.17
CA GLY A 97 -2.69 -12.66 4.27
C GLY A 97 -4.00 -13.45 4.15
N GLU A 98 -4.04 -14.46 3.29
CA GLU A 98 -5.25 -15.27 3.02
C GLU A 98 -5.80 -15.97 4.28
N THR A 99 -4.94 -16.57 5.09
CA THR A 99 -5.33 -17.49 6.18
C THR A 99 -5.58 -16.74 7.48
N TYR A 100 -4.66 -15.85 7.84
CA TYR A 100 -4.67 -15.18 9.14
C TYR A 100 -5.28 -13.78 9.09
N GLY A 101 -5.70 -13.30 7.91
CA GLY A 101 -6.16 -11.92 7.71
C GLY A 101 -5.12 -10.89 8.15
N ARG A 102 -3.84 -11.28 8.13
CA ARG A 102 -2.74 -10.47 8.64
C ARG A 102 -2.45 -9.36 7.64
N LYS A 103 -2.51 -8.12 8.14
CA LYS A 103 -2.05 -6.94 7.40
C LYS A 103 -0.55 -6.82 7.60
N LEU A 104 0.20 -7.02 6.52
CA LEU A 104 1.62 -6.70 6.45
C LEU A 104 1.80 -5.32 5.82
N ILE A 105 2.74 -4.56 6.36
CA ILE A 105 3.18 -3.29 5.79
C ILE A 105 4.66 -3.45 5.47
N VAL A 106 5.01 -3.38 4.19
CA VAL A 106 6.39 -3.33 3.72
C VAL A 106 6.79 -1.86 3.63
N LEU A 107 7.57 -1.41 4.60
CA LEU A 107 8.13 -0.06 4.66
C LEU A 107 9.40 -0.01 3.81
N CYS A 108 9.21 0.10 2.49
CA CYS A 108 10.28 -0.10 1.52
C CYS A 108 11.42 0.90 1.68
N ALA A 109 11.09 2.18 1.93
CA ALA A 109 12.06 3.24 2.11
C ALA A 109 13.03 2.99 3.29
N TYR A 110 12.58 2.20 4.29
CA TYR A 110 13.34 1.83 5.48
C TYR A 110 13.85 0.39 5.47
N ASN A 111 13.55 -0.38 4.43
CA ASN A 111 13.82 -1.80 4.31
C ASN A 111 13.31 -2.62 5.52
N ARG A 112 12.02 -2.45 5.86
CA ARG A 112 11.39 -3.16 6.99
C ARG A 112 10.06 -3.77 6.57
N VAL A 113 9.72 -4.90 7.18
CA VAL A 113 8.40 -5.53 7.07
C VAL A 113 7.77 -5.56 8.46
N TYR A 114 6.57 -5.01 8.58
CA TYR A 114 5.82 -4.95 9.83
C TYR A 114 4.54 -5.76 9.69
N ALA A 115 4.17 -6.51 10.74
CA ALA A 115 2.88 -7.16 10.83
C ALA A 115 2.03 -6.41 11.86
N MET A 116 0.86 -5.92 11.44
CA MET A 116 -0.11 -5.40 12.40
C MET A 116 -0.66 -6.57 13.22
N SER A 117 -0.52 -6.51 14.54
CA SER A 117 -0.66 -7.68 15.40
C SER A 117 -2.09 -8.23 15.42
N SER A 118 -2.30 -9.38 14.79
CA SER A 118 -3.25 -10.38 15.29
C SER A 118 -2.49 -11.38 16.16
N GLU A 119 -3.18 -11.98 17.13
CA GLU A 119 -2.64 -13.10 17.92
C GLU A 119 -1.92 -14.10 17.01
N LYS A 120 -0.70 -14.50 17.39
CA LYS A 120 0.12 -15.32 16.50
C LYS A 120 -0.64 -16.58 16.09
N ASN A 121 -0.89 -16.70 14.79
CA ASN A 121 -1.43 -17.89 14.13
C ASN A 121 -2.90 -18.20 14.47
N VAL A 122 -3.69 -17.19 14.83
CA VAL A 122 -5.16 -17.32 14.93
C VAL A 122 -5.78 -16.90 13.59
N PRO A 123 -6.54 -17.78 12.91
CA PRO A 123 -7.25 -17.41 11.69
C PRO A 123 -8.17 -16.22 11.91
N CYS A 124 -8.25 -15.33 10.93
CA CYS A 124 -9.14 -14.18 11.01
C CYS A 124 -10.60 -14.65 10.97
N SER A 125 -11.36 -14.34 12.03
CA SER A 125 -12.76 -14.75 12.15
C SER A 125 -13.70 -13.94 11.28
N ASN A 126 -13.33 -12.69 10.96
CA ASN A 126 -14.11 -11.79 10.11
C ASN A 126 -13.20 -10.88 9.27
N PRO A 127 -12.69 -11.38 8.12
CA PRO A 127 -11.80 -10.63 7.23
C PRO A 127 -12.40 -9.31 6.73
N ASP A 128 -13.71 -9.30 6.48
CA ASP A 128 -14.43 -8.11 6.00
C ASP A 128 -14.44 -7.01 7.04
N LEU A 129 -14.82 -7.32 8.29
CA LEU A 129 -14.84 -6.34 9.37
C LEU A 129 -13.43 -5.81 9.68
N GLU A 130 -12.42 -6.67 9.62
CA GLU A 130 -11.02 -6.27 9.81
C GLU A 130 -10.57 -5.28 8.72
N LEU A 131 -10.85 -5.57 7.46
CA LEU A 131 -10.57 -4.66 6.35
C LEU A 131 -11.32 -3.34 6.51
N GLN A 132 -12.63 -3.41 6.73
CA GLN A 132 -13.50 -2.25 6.87
C GLN A 132 -13.06 -1.35 8.02
N SER A 133 -12.74 -1.95 9.17
CA SER A 133 -12.25 -1.22 10.34
C SER A 133 -10.95 -0.49 10.02
N PHE A 134 -10.02 -1.13 9.30
CA PHE A 134 -8.79 -0.48 8.85
C PHE A 134 -9.09 0.70 7.91
N LEU A 135 -9.87 0.50 6.85
CA LEU A 135 -10.16 1.57 5.89
C LEU A 135 -10.95 2.74 6.52
N SER A 136 -11.80 2.49 7.52
CA SER A 136 -12.54 3.56 8.18
C SER A 136 -11.74 4.38 9.19
N MET A 137 -10.59 3.88 9.63
CA MET A 137 -9.78 4.52 10.67
C MET A 137 -8.55 5.25 10.12
N VAL A 138 -8.26 5.11 8.83
CA VAL A 138 -7.08 5.76 8.22
C VAL A 138 -7.35 7.22 7.90
N GLU A 139 -6.35 8.06 8.16
CA GLU A 139 -6.29 9.45 7.74
C GLU A 139 -5.21 9.63 6.66
N ARG A 140 -5.13 10.80 6.01
CA ARG A 140 -4.13 11.04 4.96
C ARG A 140 -2.71 10.88 5.51
N GLU A 141 -2.50 11.38 6.72
CA GLU A 141 -1.25 11.41 7.47
C GLU A 141 -0.67 10.01 7.70
N ASP A 142 -1.51 8.97 7.81
CA ASP A 142 -1.07 7.58 8.00
C ASP A 142 -0.28 7.02 6.80
N PHE A 143 -0.42 7.65 5.62
CA PHE A 143 0.20 7.22 4.37
C PHE A 143 1.32 8.16 3.90
N ASP A 144 1.56 9.26 4.62
CA ASP A 144 2.59 10.24 4.29
C ASP A 144 3.91 9.93 5.03
N MET A 145 4.99 10.57 4.60
CA MET A 145 6.27 10.56 5.28
C MET A 145 6.58 11.94 5.84
N GLU A 146 7.04 11.98 7.07
CA GLU A 146 7.56 13.21 7.68
C GLU A 146 9.04 13.39 7.36
N ASP A 147 9.47 14.64 7.24
CA ASP A 147 10.89 14.99 7.28
C ASP A 147 11.44 15.03 8.71
N ALA A 148 12.71 15.41 8.87
CA ALA A 148 13.36 15.44 10.18
C ALA A 148 12.75 16.47 11.16
N ASP A 149 11.99 17.44 10.66
CA ASP A 149 11.32 18.46 11.47
C ASP A 149 9.87 18.04 11.83
N GLY A 150 9.41 16.87 11.37
CA GLY A 150 8.05 16.37 11.60
C GLY A 150 7.03 16.88 10.58
N GLU A 151 7.49 17.49 9.49
CA GLU A 151 6.60 18.06 8.47
C GLU A 151 6.32 17.02 7.37
N PHE A 152 5.05 16.86 7.01
CA PHE A 152 4.60 15.94 5.96
C PHE A 152 5.14 16.30 4.57
N LEU A 153 5.53 15.28 3.79
CA LEU A 153 6.24 15.47 2.53
C LEU A 153 5.33 15.44 1.31
N PHE A 154 4.18 14.77 1.34
CA PHE A 154 3.38 14.49 0.14
C PHE A 154 2.94 15.75 -0.59
N GLU A 155 2.25 16.68 0.08
CA GLU A 155 1.75 17.90 -0.55
C GLU A 155 2.89 18.75 -1.14
N ARG A 156 4.01 18.82 -0.43
CA ARG A 156 5.21 19.52 -0.88
C ARG A 156 5.84 18.83 -2.10
N ALA A 157 5.87 17.50 -2.11
CA ALA A 157 6.36 16.69 -3.23
C ALA A 157 5.45 16.80 -4.45
N LEU A 158 4.13 16.75 -4.26
CA LEU A 158 3.13 16.94 -5.30
C LEU A 158 3.27 18.32 -5.96
N GLN A 159 3.44 19.37 -5.16
CA GLN A 159 3.65 20.73 -5.69
C GLN A 159 4.97 20.87 -6.46
N ALA A 160 6.05 20.26 -5.97
CA ALA A 160 7.40 20.43 -6.53
C ALA A 160 7.67 19.51 -7.74
N LEU A 161 7.15 18.28 -7.73
CA LEU A 161 7.46 17.22 -8.70
C LEU A 161 6.27 16.89 -9.61
N GLY A 162 5.07 17.38 -9.28
CA GLY A 162 3.82 17.08 -9.98
C GLY A 162 3.28 15.68 -9.69
N PRO A 163 2.03 15.38 -10.10
CA PRO A 163 1.33 14.15 -9.76
C PRO A 163 2.04 12.88 -10.25
N LEU A 164 1.76 11.76 -9.59
CA LEU A 164 2.29 10.44 -9.92
C LEU A 164 1.43 9.72 -10.97
N GLY A 165 2.08 9.03 -11.91
CA GLY A 165 1.44 7.95 -12.66
C GLY A 165 1.30 6.65 -11.84
N GLU A 166 0.58 5.67 -12.40
CA GLU A 166 0.28 4.38 -11.73
C GLU A 166 1.55 3.60 -11.34
N GLN A 167 2.60 3.68 -12.17
CA GLN A 167 3.88 2.98 -12.00
C GLN A 167 4.97 3.88 -11.39
N GLU A 168 4.60 5.04 -10.82
CA GLU A 168 5.54 5.99 -10.25
C GLU A 168 5.35 6.13 -8.73
N LEU A 169 6.44 6.52 -8.06
CA LEU A 169 6.46 6.91 -6.65
C LEU A 169 7.36 8.13 -6.44
N TYR A 170 7.24 8.78 -5.28
CA TYR A 170 8.23 9.72 -4.76
C TYR A 170 9.27 8.94 -3.94
N GLY A 171 10.47 8.78 -4.48
CA GLY A 171 11.56 8.05 -3.85
C GLY A 171 12.73 8.96 -3.50
N PHE A 172 13.53 8.57 -2.52
CA PHE A 172 14.68 9.36 -2.07
C PHE A 172 15.94 9.03 -2.84
N GLU A 173 16.63 10.07 -3.33
CA GLU A 173 17.98 10.01 -3.87
C GLU A 173 18.89 11.01 -3.12
N PRO A 174 19.86 10.56 -2.31
CA PRO A 174 20.20 9.16 -2.00
C PRO A 174 19.11 8.43 -1.21
N ALA A 175 19.03 7.10 -1.38
CA ALA A 175 18.08 6.26 -0.65
C ALA A 175 18.27 6.34 0.87
N LEU A 176 17.19 6.35 1.65
CA LEU A 176 17.24 6.46 3.12
C LEU A 176 18.04 5.32 3.76
N VAL A 177 17.84 4.09 3.30
CA VAL A 177 18.59 2.90 3.74
C VAL A 177 20.11 3.00 3.49
N MET A 178 20.55 3.90 2.62
CA MET A 178 21.95 4.19 2.32
C MET A 178 22.46 5.48 3.00
N GLY A 179 21.75 5.98 4.01
CA GLY A 179 22.10 7.21 4.74
C GLY A 179 21.58 8.49 4.08
N GLY A 180 20.66 8.37 3.12
CA GLY A 180 19.90 9.50 2.60
C GLY A 180 19.07 10.18 3.68
N LYS A 181 18.67 11.43 3.42
CA LYS A 181 17.83 12.21 4.34
C LYS A 181 16.41 12.33 3.80
N ALA A 182 15.43 12.19 4.68
CA ALA A 182 14.02 12.42 4.38
C ALA A 182 13.77 13.93 4.27
N VAL A 183 14.11 14.52 3.13
CA VAL A 183 13.90 15.95 2.86
C VAL A 183 13.41 16.12 1.43
N LEU A 184 12.56 17.12 1.19
CA LEU A 184 11.96 17.39 -0.12
C LEU A 184 12.98 17.46 -1.25
N GLY A 185 14.15 18.06 -1.02
CA GLY A 185 15.21 18.20 -2.02
C GLY A 185 15.81 16.87 -2.51
N ASN A 186 15.62 15.79 -1.76
CA ASN A 186 16.06 14.44 -2.13
C ASN A 186 14.96 13.61 -2.79
N LEU A 187 13.71 14.09 -2.82
CA LEU A 187 12.63 13.36 -3.47
C LEU A 187 12.72 13.49 -4.99
N ARG A 188 12.51 12.37 -5.67
CA ARG A 188 12.42 12.26 -7.13
C ARG A 188 11.20 11.43 -7.48
N LYS A 189 10.60 11.73 -8.63
CA LYS A 189 9.61 10.85 -9.24
C LYS A 189 10.34 9.71 -9.93
N LEU A 190 10.14 8.48 -9.46
CA LEU A 190 10.88 7.31 -9.89
C LEU A 190 9.93 6.20 -10.33
N GLN A 191 10.42 5.30 -11.18
CA GLN A 191 9.72 4.07 -11.55
C GLN A 191 9.64 3.16 -10.33
N LEU A 192 8.40 2.85 -9.90
CA LEU A 192 8.09 2.13 -8.67
C LEU A 192 8.84 0.79 -8.61
N ASP A 193 8.64 -0.05 -9.63
CA ASP A 193 9.20 -1.40 -9.64
C ASP A 193 10.73 -1.41 -9.54
N VAL A 194 11.36 -0.57 -10.33
CA VAL A 194 12.82 -0.41 -10.38
C VAL A 194 13.34 0.09 -9.04
N HIS A 195 12.73 1.14 -8.49
CA HIS A 195 13.19 1.74 -7.25
C HIS A 195 13.04 0.78 -6.07
N LEU A 196 11.88 0.14 -5.92
CA LEU A 196 11.63 -0.80 -4.83
C LEU A 196 12.56 -2.03 -4.92
N THR A 197 12.84 -2.52 -6.12
CA THR A 197 13.84 -3.58 -6.35
C THR A 197 15.24 -3.16 -5.89
N ILE A 198 15.67 -1.94 -6.23
CA ILE A 198 16.97 -1.40 -5.80
C ILE A 198 17.02 -1.28 -4.26
N LEU A 199 15.97 -0.74 -3.63
CA LEU A 199 15.91 -0.59 -2.17
C LEU A 199 16.06 -1.93 -1.46
N ARG A 200 15.43 -3.00 -1.96
CA ARG A 200 15.55 -4.33 -1.38
C ARG A 200 16.97 -4.86 -1.39
N GLN A 201 17.76 -4.57 -2.44
CA GLN A 201 19.17 -4.97 -2.57
C GLN A 201 20.10 -4.29 -1.56
N PHE A 202 19.70 -3.15 -0.99
CA PHE A 202 20.44 -2.50 0.09
C PHE A 202 20.16 -3.10 1.47
N GLY A 203 19.06 -3.84 1.63
CA GLY A 203 18.71 -4.54 2.87
C GLY A 203 19.60 -5.75 3.07
N ARG A 204 20.31 -5.78 4.20
CA ARG A 204 21.06 -6.94 4.68
C ARG A 204 20.24 -7.75 5.66
#